data_AF-A0A9E2F407-F1
#
_entry.id   AF-A0A9E2F407-F1
#
_cell.length_a   1.000
_cell.length_b   1.000
_cell.length_c   1.000
_cell.angle_alpha   90.00
_cell.angle_beta   90.00
_cell.angle_gamma   90.00
#
_symmetry.space_group_name_H-M   'P 1'
#
loop_
_entity.id
_entity.type
_entity.pdbx_description
1 polymer ?
#
loop_
_entity_poly.entity_id
_entity_poly.type
_entity_poly.pdbx_seq_one_letter_code
_entity_poly.pdbx_strand_id
1 'polypeptide(L)' 'MIKIPIEELLKKSKNNRFLLTILVAKRAAKIMEKQGIEGNISLLTREVDPVSQAIEDILADKSLIKPSTRDLSLPLSSDE' A
#
# COMPACT_ATOMS: atom_id res chain seq x y z
N MET A 1 -7.39 -10.70 16.84
CA MET A 1 -6.39 -9.62 16.96
C MET A 1 -5.13 -10.05 16.25
N ILE A 2 -4.78 -9.40 15.14
CA ILE A 2 -3.50 -9.64 14.45
C ILE A 2 -2.40 -9.02 15.32
N LYS A 3 -1.44 -9.82 15.81
CA LYS A 3 -0.23 -9.30 16.45
C LYS A 3 0.65 -8.73 15.33
N ILE A 4 0.60 -7.43 15.14
CA ILE A 4 1.41 -6.72 14.14
C ILE A 4 2.83 -6.54 14.71
N PRO A 5 3.87 -7.16 14.14
CA PRO A 5 5.24 -6.98 14.59
C PRO A 5 5.78 -5.63 14.11
N ILE A 6 5.41 -4.55 14.82
CA ILE A 6 5.75 -3.16 14.48
C ILE A 6 7.27 -2.97 14.30
N GLU A 7 8.09 -3.64 15.10
CA GLU A 7 9.55 -3.56 14.98
C GLU A 7 10.06 -4.10 13.65
N GLU A 8 9.48 -5.18 13.12
CA GLU A 8 9.86 -5.75 11.84
C GLU A 8 9.41 -4.86 10.68
N LEU A 9 8.22 -4.26 10.79
CA LEU A 9 7.73 -3.26 9.83
C LEU A 9 8.62 -2.01 9.81
N LEU A 10 9.07 -1.53 10.97
CA LEU A 10 9.98 -0.39 11.05
C LEU A 10 11.34 -0.71 10.44
N LYS A 11 11.87 -1.92 10.63
CA LYS A 11 13.09 -2.34 9.95
C LYS A 11 12.95 -2.28 8.42
N LYS A 12 11.78 -2.65 7.87
CA LYS A 12 11.48 -2.53 6.43
C LYS A 12 11.45 -1.08 5.95
N SER A 13 11.06 -0.12 6.78
CA SER A 13 11.02 1.31 6.43
C SER A 13 12.28 2.09 6.82
N LYS A 14 13.41 1.41 7.07
CA LYS A 14 14.66 2.04 7.57
C LYS A 14 14.43 2.82 8.87
N ASN A 15 13.58 2.31 9.75
CA ASN A 15 13.11 2.92 10.99
C ASN A 15 12.33 4.23 10.83
N ASN A 16 11.95 4.60 9.60
CA ASN A 16 11.13 5.79 9.36
C ASN A 16 9.64 5.44 9.48
N ARG A 17 9.04 5.90 10.59
CA ARG A 17 7.62 5.70 10.89
C ARG A 17 6.70 6.34 9.84
N PHE A 18 7.03 7.52 9.34
CA PHE A 18 6.22 8.21 8.34
C PHE A 18 6.24 7.48 6.99
N LEU A 19 7.42 6.99 6.58
CA LEU A 19 7.56 6.19 5.37
C LEU A 19 6.75 4.89 5.47
N LEU A 20 6.77 4.23 6.63
CA LEU A 20 5.96 3.04 6.87
C LEU A 20 4.46 3.35 6.73
N THR A 21 3.98 4.43 7.34
CA THR A 21 2.58 4.85 7.23
C THR A 21 2.18 5.12 5.78
N ILE A 22 3.02 5.82 5.02
CA ILE A 22 2.77 6.10 3.60
C ILE A 22 2.74 4.80 2.78
N LEU A 23 3.65 3.86 3.05
CA LEU A 23 3.71 2.57 2.36
C LEU A 23 2.46 1.72 2.65
N VAL A 24 2.07 1.61 3.92
CA VAL A 24 0.86 0.89 4.33
C VAL A 24 -0.37 1.52 3.69
N ALA A 25 -0.52 2.85 3.78
CA ALA A 25 -1.66 3.56 3.20
C ALA A 25 -1.73 3.38 1.67
N LYS A 26 -0.60 3.51 0.97
CA LYS A 26 -0.53 3.33 -0.49
C LYS A 26 -0.87 1.89 -0.90
N ARG A 27 -0.43 0.90 -0.13
CA ARG A 27 -0.73 -0.51 -0.41
C ARG A 27 -2.18 -0.84 -0.12
N ALA A 28 -2.73 -0.35 0.99
CA ALA A 28 -4.14 -0.49 1.32
C ALA A 28 -5.04 0.16 0.25
N ALA A 29 -4.70 1.36 -0.21
CA ALA A 29 -5.42 2.02 -1.31
C ALA A 29 -5.41 1.19 -2.60
N LYS A 30 -4.29 0.55 -2.94
CA LYS A 30 -4.20 -0.35 -4.10
C LYS A 30 -5.04 -1.62 -3.93
N ILE A 31 -5.09 -2.18 -2.72
CA ILE A 31 -5.93 -3.33 -2.39
C ILE A 31 -7.40 -2.93 -2.52
N MET A 32 -7.80 -1.76 -2.01
CA MET A 32 -9.15 -1.22 -2.14
C MET A 32 -9.52 -0.93 -3.60
N GLU A 33 -8.60 -0.38 -4.40
CA GLU A 33 -8.81 -0.16 -5.84
C GLU A 33 -9.06 -1.50 -6.55
N LYS A 34 -8.23 -2.51 -6.28
CA LYS A 34 -8.42 -3.86 -6.83
C LYS A 34 -9.73 -4.49 -6.38
N GLN A 35 -10.07 -4.39 -5.10
CA GLN A 35 -11.34 -4.87 -4.55
C GLN A 35 -12.56 -4.09 -5.06
N GLY A 36 -12.40 -2.81 -5.40
CA GLY A 36 -13.44 -2.00 -6.03
C GLY A 36 -13.65 -2.36 -7.49
N ILE A 37 -12.57 -2.69 -8.22
CA ILE A 37 -12.63 -3.25 -9.58
C ILE A 37 -13.22 -4.66 -9.57
N GLU A 38 -12.86 -5.49 -8.57
CA GLU A 38 -13.41 -6.83 -8.33
C GLU A 38 -14.75 -6.80 -7.55
N GLY A 39 -15.21 -5.60 -7.17
CA GLY A 39 -16.34 -5.35 -6.26
C GLY A 39 -17.72 -5.65 -6.86
N ASN A 40 -17.76 -6.04 -8.14
CA ASN A 40 -18.95 -6.62 -8.75
C ASN A 40 -19.04 -8.15 -8.57
N ILE A 41 -17.98 -8.80 -8.03
CA ILE A 41 -17.87 -10.28 -8.01
C ILE A 41 -17.72 -10.82 -6.58
N SER A 42 -17.25 -10.02 -5.60
CA SER A 42 -16.83 -10.55 -4.29
C SER A 42 -17.72 -10.15 -3.10
N LEU A 43 -19.01 -10.48 -3.18
CA LEU A 43 -19.96 -10.39 -2.04
C LEU A 43 -19.83 -11.56 -1.04
N LEU A 44 -18.86 -12.47 -1.23
CA LEU A 44 -18.75 -13.74 -0.47
C LEU A 44 -17.41 -13.96 0.25
N THR A 45 -16.39 -13.13 0.02
CA THR A 45 -15.12 -13.26 0.74
C THR A 45 -15.15 -12.41 2.00
N ARG A 46 -15.04 -13.06 3.17
CA ARG A 46 -14.87 -12.44 4.49
C ARG A 46 -14.07 -11.14 4.35
N GLU A 47 -14.66 -10.03 4.76
CA GLU A 47 -14.06 -8.69 4.74
C GLU A 47 -12.72 -8.70 5.48
N VAL A 48 -11.63 -8.99 4.77
CA VAL A 48 -10.29 -8.78 5.29
C VAL A 48 -10.01 -7.30 5.12
N ASP A 49 -9.86 -6.62 6.25
CA ASP A 49 -9.50 -5.20 6.31
C ASP A 49 -8.28 -4.92 5.41
N PRO A 50 -8.39 -4.01 4.41
CA PRO A 50 -7.33 -3.74 3.44
C PRO A 50 -6.01 -3.28 4.09
N VAL A 51 -6.09 -2.66 5.27
CA VAL A 51 -4.91 -2.22 6.03
C VAL A 51 -4.18 -3.42 6.63
N SER A 52 -4.92 -4.36 7.20
CA SER A 52 -4.38 -5.62 7.71
C SER A 52 -3.69 -6.42 6.59
N GLN A 53 -4.32 -6.51 5.42
CA GLN A 53 -3.73 -7.16 4.25
C GLN A 53 -2.48 -6.41 3.75
N ALA A 54 -2.49 -5.09 3.75
CA ALA A 54 -1.32 -4.28 3.37
C ALA A 54 -0.13 -4.50 4.30
N ILE A 55 -0.38 -4.66 5.59
CA ILE A 55 0.65 -4.95 6.59
C ILE A 55 1.26 -6.33 6.36
N GLU A 56 0.43 -7.34 6.11
CA GLU A 56 0.90 -8.69 5.78
C GLU A 56 1.72 -8.72 4.50
N ASP A 57 1.27 -8.02 3.46
CA ASP A 57 1.98 -7.87 2.20
C ASP A 57 3.37 -7.24 2.41
N ILE A 58 3.48 -6.18 3.24
CA ILE A 58 4.75 -5.49 3.51
C ILE A 58 5.72 -6.39 4.30
N LEU A 59 5.21 -7.22 5.20
CA LEU A 59 6.01 -8.20 5.93
C LEU A 59 6.52 -9.30 4.99
N ALA A 60 5.63 -9.85 4.17
CA ALA A 60 5.92 -10.93 3.23
C ALA A 60 6.86 -10.51 2.10
N ASP A 61 6.70 -9.30 1.58
CA ASP A 61 7.47 -8.83 0.44
C ASP A 61 8.89 -8.40 0.87
N LYS A 62 9.88 -9.17 0.44
CA LYS A 62 11.31 -8.91 0.70
C LYS A 62 11.87 -7.77 -0.16
N SER A 63 11.09 -7.19 -1.09
CA SER A 63 11.60 -6.30 -2.15
C SER A 63 11.07 -4.84 -2.16
N LEU A 64 10.22 -4.44 -1.21
CA LEU A 64 9.45 -3.18 -1.28
C LEU A 64 10.21 -1.90 -0.95
N ILE A 65 11.32 -1.59 -1.63
CA ILE A 65 11.72 -0.19 -1.85
C ILE A 65 12.43 -0.10 -3.20
N LYS A 66 11.68 -0.08 -4.30
CA LYS A 66 12.14 0.64 -5.49
C LYS A 66 11.42 1.99 -5.49
N PRO A 67 12.14 3.11 -5.33
CA PRO A 67 11.54 4.41 -5.58
C PRO A 67 11.01 4.38 -7.01
N SER A 68 9.70 4.53 -7.15
CA SER A 68 9.08 4.71 -8.46
C SER A 68 9.59 6.04 -9.00
N THR A 69 10.44 6.00 -10.03
CA THR A 69 10.85 7.16 -10.84
C THR A 69 9.69 7.59 -11.73
N ARG A 70 8.51 7.82 -11.14
CA ARG A 70 7.43 8.45 -11.88
C ARG A 70 7.88 9.88 -12.11
N ASP A 71 8.32 10.11 -13.34
CA ASP A 71 8.64 11.44 -13.83
C ASP A 71 7.34 12.24 -13.76
N LEU A 72 7.27 13.17 -12.83
CA LEU A 72 6.14 14.09 -12.67
C LEU A 72 6.35 15.25 -13.65
N SER A 73 6.41 14.94 -14.94
CA SER A 73 6.18 15.95 -15.96
C SER A 73 4.68 16.25 -15.93
N LEU A 74 4.31 17.32 -15.23
CA LEU A 74 3.00 17.94 -15.42
C LEU A 74 2.95 18.40 -16.89
N PRO A 75 1.97 17.98 -17.70
CA PRO A 75 1.73 18.65 -18.96
C PRO A 75 1.32 20.08 -18.58
N LEU A 76 2.24 21.03 -18.75
CA LEU A 76 1.87 22.43 -18.85
C LEU A 76 1.01 22.51 -20.10
N SER A 77 -0.30 22.54 -19.91
CA SER A 77 -1.22 23.02 -20.93
C SER A 77 -0.87 24.50 -21.13
N SER A 78 0.07 24.74 -22.04
CA SER A 78 0.22 26.00 -22.73
C SER A 78 -0.82 25.99 -23.83
N ASP A 79 -1.89 26.75 -23.66
CA ASP A 79 -2.52 27.52 -24.72
C ASP A 79 -3.39 28.60 -24.05
N GLU A 80 -3.43 29.76 -24.71
CA GLU A 80 -3.92 31.09 -24.32
C GLU A 80 -5.16 31.18 -23.40
#